data_AF-A0A3B0RN29-F1
#
_entry.id   AF-A0A3B0RN29-F1
#
_cell.length_a   1.000
_cell.length_b   1.000
_cell.length_c   1.000
_cell.angle_alpha   90.00
_cell.angle_beta   90.00
_cell.angle_gamma   90.00
#
_symmetry.space_group_name_H-M   'P 1'
#
loop_
_entity.id
_entity.type
_entity.pdbx_description
1 polymer ?
#
loop_
_entity_poly.entity_id
_entity_poly.type
_entity_poly.pdbx_seq_one_letter_code
_entity_poly.pdbx_strand_id
1 'polypeptide(L)' 'MSYKVAVVGATGNVGREMLNMLAERQFPASEVVPLASRRSLGQEVTF' A
#
# COMPACT_ATOMS: atom_id res chain seq x y z
N MET A 1 -12.81 -14.62 -5.54
CA MET A 1 -12.91 -13.16 -5.75
C MET A 1 -11.72 -12.53 -5.07
N SER A 2 -10.91 -11.76 -5.80
CA SER A 2 -9.74 -11.06 -5.26
C SER A 2 -10.00 -9.56 -5.24
N TYR A 3 -9.40 -8.86 -4.28
CA TYR A 3 -9.59 -7.42 -4.13
C TYR A 3 -8.49 -6.63 -4.84
N LYS A 4 -8.85 -5.50 -5.46
CA LYS A 4 -7.88 -4.46 -5.81
C LYS A 4 -7.91 -3.41 -4.71
N VAL A 5 -6.78 -3.22 -4.02
CA VAL A 5 -6.70 -2.36 -2.83
C VAL A 5 -5.85 -1.13 -3.15
N ALA A 6 -6.35 0.06 -2.82
CA ALA A 6 -5.56 1.28 -2.88
C ALA A 6 -5.23 1.76 -1.47
N VAL A 7 -3.96 2.01 -1.19
CA VAL A 7 -3.51 2.59 0.09
C VAL A 7 -3.16 4.05 -0.13
N VAL A 8 -4.00 4.96 0.35
CA VAL A 8 -3.78 6.40 0.24
C VAL A 8 -2.90 6.88 1.38
N GLY A 9 -1.86 7.65 1.06
CA GLY A 9 -0.83 8.03 2.02
C GLY A 9 0.21 6.93 2.25
N ALA A 10 0.43 6.04 1.27
CA ALA A 10 1.30 4.87 1.35
C ALA A 10 2.75 5.17 1.79
N THR A 11 3.23 6.40 1.60
CA THR A 11 4.60 6.81 1.96
C THR A 11 4.73 7.35 3.38
N GLY A 12 3.62 7.64 4.07
CA GLY A 12 3.61 8.06 5.47
C GLY A 12 3.67 6.87 6.44
N ASN A 13 3.92 7.14 7.72
CA ASN A 13 4.07 6.09 8.75
C ASN A 13 2.90 5.10 8.76
N VAL A 14 1.67 5.61 8.82
CA VAL A 14 0.46 4.77 8.85
C VAL A 14 0.28 4.01 7.53
N GLY A 15 0.56 4.63 6.38
CA GLY A 15 0.43 3.97 5.08
C GLY A 15 1.39 2.79 4.91
N ARG A 16 2.63 2.93 5.40
CA ARG A 16 3.62 1.84 5.41
C ARG A 16 3.18 0.69 6.31
N GLU A 17 2.71 1.00 7.52
CA GLU A 17 2.17 -0.03 8.42
C GLU A 17 0.95 -0.74 7.84
N MET A 18 0.09 -0.02 7.13
CA MET A 18 -1.04 -0.65 6.42
C MET A 18 -0.58 -1.63 5.35
N LEU A 19 0.46 -1.30 4.57
CA LEU A 19 1.03 -2.22 3.58
C LEU A 19 1.62 -3.45 4.27
N ASN A 20 2.41 -3.27 5.34
CA ASN A 20 2.97 -4.37 6.13
C ASN A 20 1.85 -5.29 6.68
N MET A 21 0.81 -4.72 7.28
CA MET A 21 -0.31 -5.48 7.84
C MET A 21 -1.08 -6.27 6.78
N LEU A 22 -1.27 -5.70 5.59
CA LEU A 22 -1.91 -6.42 4.48
C LEU A 22 -1.05 -7.62 4.04
N ALA A 23 0.28 -7.48 4.04
CA ALA A 23 1.21 -8.55 3.69
C ALA A 23 1.26 -9.65 4.76
N GLU A 24 1.45 -9.27 6.03
CA GLU A 24 1.51 -10.18 7.18
C GLU A 24 0.25 -11.02 7.32
N ARG A 25 -0.91 -10.42 7.04
CA ARG A 25 -2.21 -11.11 7.14
C ARG A 25 -2.57 -11.92 5.89
N GLN A 26 -1.67 -11.98 4.91
CA GLN A 26 -1.92 -12.60 3.61
C GLN A 26 -3.26 -12.13 3.03
N PHE A 27 -3.52 -10.82 3.13
CA PHE A 27 -4.80 -10.27 2.72
C PHE A 27 -5.03 -10.61 1.24
N PRO A 28 -6.24 -11.07 0.85
CA PRO A 28 -6.51 -11.59 -0.49
C PRO A 28 -6.65 -10.48 -1.55
N ALA A 29 -5.65 -9.62 -1.66
CA ALA A 29 -5.51 -8.63 -2.71
C ALA A 29 -4.86 -9.27 -3.94
N SER A 30 -5.49 -9.13 -5.10
CA SER A 30 -4.86 -9.42 -6.39
C SER A 30 -3.90 -8.31 -6.82
N GLU A 31 -4.09 -7.09 -6.32
CA GLU A 31 -3.27 -5.93 -6.66
C GLU A 31 -3.35 -4.92 -5.52
N VAL A 32 -2.21 -4.36 -5.14
CA VAL A 32 -2.12 -3.24 -4.19
C VAL A 32 -1.53 -2.04 -4.92
N VAL A 33 -2.27 -0.93 -4.89
CA VAL A 33 -1.90 0.32 -5.54
C VAL A 33 -1.53 1.34 -4.46
N PRO A 34 -0.23 1.62 -4.24
CA PRO A 34 0.18 2.67 -3.32
C PRO A 34 -0.08 4.04 -3.94
N LEU A 35 -0.85 4.88 -3.24
CA LEU A 35 -1.15 6.25 -3.64
C LEU A 35 -0.55 7.22 -2.62
N ALA A 36 0.15 8.23 -3.11
CA ALA A 36 0.75 9.25 -2.26
C ALA A 36 0.70 10.63 -2.92
N SER A 37 1.02 11.67 -2.16
CA SER A 37 1.14 13.04 -2.66
C SER A 37 2.20 13.17 -3.75
N ARG A 38 2.08 14.17 -4.63
CA ARG A 38 3.05 14.44 -5.72
C ARG A 38 4.51 14.52 -5.27
N ARG A 39 4.77 15.03 -4.06
CA ARG A 39 6.13 15.10 -3.47
C ARG A 39 6.79 13.72 -3.26
N SER A 40 6.02 12.64 -3.29
CA SER A 40 6.50 11.27 -3.12
C SER A 40 6.60 10.51 -4.46
N LEU A 41 6.47 11.20 -5.59
CA LEU A 41 6.66 10.57 -6.90
C LEU A 41 8.08 9.98 -7.02
N GLY A 42 8.16 8.77 -7.57
CA GLY A 42 9.42 8.02 -7.71
C GLY A 42 9.90 7.34 -6.43
N GLN A 43 9.20 7.51 -5.30
CA GLN A 43 9.50 6.76 -4.08
C GLN A 43 8.89 5.36 -4.16
N GLU A 44 9.70 4.35 -3.87
CA GLU A 44 9.26 2.96 -3.76
C GLU A 44 8.79 2.63 -2.34
N VAL A 45 7.78 1.76 -2.25
CA VAL A 45 7.27 1.18 -1.01
C VAL A 45 7.07 -0.32 -1.21
N THR A 46 7.23 -1.09 -0.15
CA THR A 46 7.12 -2.56 -0.18
C THR A 46 5.74 -3.01 0.30
N PHE A 47 5.23 -4.08 -0.32
CA PHE A 47 4.01 -4.82 0.05
C PHE A 47 4.30 -6.31 -0.09
#